data_AF-A0AAD9UYA0-F1
#
_entry.id   AF-A0AAD9UYA0-F1
#
_cell.length_a   1.000
_cell.length_b   1.000
_cell.length_c   1.000
_cell.angle_alpha   90.00
_cell.angle_beta   90.00
_cell.angle_gamma   90.00
#
_symmetry.space_group_name_H-M   'P 1'
#
loop_
_entity.id
_entity.type
_entity.pdbx_description
1 polymer ?
#
loop_
_entity_poly.entity_id
_entity_poly.type
_entity_poly.pdbx_seq_one_letter_code
_entity_poly.pdbx_strand_id
1 'polypeptide(L)'
;MHFTEIFPSIESQMTNELLGNDFTEDQDSEDWPQSIPLGAELALSDLNDYGDLEDILSQTRLDFDTWSTTSKDPESPQVLNDSDKVISDDDLVNLPIKELNKRFRDLSKSEVKNMRRRRRSLKNRGYATNCRQRRVALKETLETQNQRLKSQLRETKEKLSIAMKERDSFKSQFEQLRMVAARMLQLPSPS
;
A
#
# COMPACT_ATOMS: atom_id res chain seq x y z
N MET A 1 -37.09 3.27 0.53
CA MET A 1 -36.11 3.02 -0.56
C MET A 1 -34.88 2.44 0.08
N HIS A 2 -34.49 1.24 -0.35
CA HIS A 2 -33.57 0.35 0.35
C HIS A 2 -32.12 0.67 -0.06
N PHE A 3 -31.18 0.65 0.89
CA PHE A 3 -29.76 1.04 0.72
C PHE A 3 -28.96 0.17 -0.28
N THR A 4 -29.60 -0.83 -0.89
CA THR A 4 -29.02 -1.85 -1.76
C THR A 4 -28.88 -1.45 -3.24
N GLU A 5 -29.27 -0.24 -3.65
CA GLU A 5 -29.23 0.16 -5.07
C GLU A 5 -28.02 1.02 -5.47
N ILE A 6 -27.14 1.40 -4.54
CA ILE A 6 -26.03 2.34 -4.82
C ILE A 6 -24.69 1.61 -5.08
N PHE A 7 -24.54 0.38 -4.63
CA PHE A 7 -23.31 -0.40 -4.83
C PHE A 7 -23.62 -1.74 -5.50
N PRO A 8 -23.21 -1.95 -6.76
CA PRO A 8 -23.17 -3.29 -7.32
C PRO A 8 -22.19 -4.10 -6.49
N SER A 9 -22.68 -5.21 -5.95
CA SER A 9 -21.92 -6.24 -5.24
C SER A 9 -20.66 -6.59 -6.03
N ILE A 10 -19.50 -6.06 -5.64
CA ILE A 10 -18.23 -6.66 -6.02
C ILE A 10 -18.04 -7.83 -5.07
N GLU A 11 -18.49 -8.96 -5.57
CA GLU A 11 -18.33 -10.30 -5.01
C GLU A 11 -16.91 -10.47 -4.48
N SER A 12 -16.83 -10.59 -3.16
CA SER A 12 -15.63 -10.93 -2.42
C SER A 12 -15.29 -12.40 -2.70
N GLN A 13 -14.26 -12.64 -3.51
CA GLN A 13 -13.68 -13.99 -3.65
C GLN A 13 -12.17 -14.04 -3.38
N MET A 14 -11.53 -12.97 -2.87
CA MET A 14 -10.06 -12.97 -2.72
C MET A 14 -9.50 -12.44 -1.39
N THR A 15 -10.29 -12.28 -0.33
CA THR A 15 -9.76 -11.78 0.96
C THR A 15 -9.76 -12.81 2.10
N ASN A 16 -10.30 -14.02 1.91
CA ASN A 16 -10.49 -14.96 3.02
C ASN A 16 -9.40 -16.04 3.17
N GLU A 17 -8.30 -16.00 2.42
CA GLU A 17 -7.24 -17.03 2.54
C GLU A 17 -5.90 -16.54 3.12
N LEU A 18 -5.72 -15.24 3.43
CA LEU A 18 -4.42 -14.73 3.87
C LEU A 18 -4.31 -14.28 5.34
N LEU A 19 -5.40 -14.28 6.10
CA LEU A 19 -5.37 -13.99 7.54
C LEU A 19 -6.10 -15.11 8.31
N GLY A 20 -5.58 -16.33 8.17
CA GLY A 20 -5.90 -17.42 9.08
C GLY A 20 -5.04 -17.31 10.33
N ASN A 21 -5.71 -17.10 11.47
CA ASN A 21 -5.40 -17.74 12.75
C ASN A 21 -4.32 -17.12 13.67
N ASP A 22 -4.27 -15.79 13.86
CA ASP A 22 -3.37 -15.22 14.89
C ASP A 22 -3.92 -13.95 15.57
N PHE A 23 -5.21 -13.94 15.92
CA PHE A 23 -5.68 -12.99 16.92
C PHE A 23 -6.62 -13.70 17.89
N THR A 24 -6.02 -14.25 18.95
CA THR A 24 -6.74 -14.68 20.14
C THR A 24 -7.53 -13.52 20.71
N GLU A 25 -8.77 -13.84 21.04
CA GLU A 25 -9.76 -13.08 21.78
C GLU A 25 -9.20 -12.61 23.14
N ASP A 26 -9.80 -11.53 23.66
CA ASP A 26 -9.62 -10.88 24.97
C ASP A 26 -8.55 -9.76 25.09
N GLN A 27 -9.00 -8.51 24.95
CA GLN A 27 -9.26 -7.66 26.13
C GLN A 27 -9.99 -6.38 25.72
N ASP A 28 -11.19 -6.19 26.28
CA ASP A 28 -11.91 -4.92 26.30
C ASP A 28 -10.98 -3.82 26.84
N SER A 29 -10.58 -2.91 25.97
CA SER A 29 -10.07 -1.60 26.37
C SER A 29 -10.94 -0.56 25.70
N GLU A 30 -12.13 -0.40 26.27
CA GLU A 30 -13.09 0.67 26.00
C GLU A 30 -12.56 1.99 26.59
N ASP A 31 -11.46 2.51 26.05
CA ASP A 31 -11.03 3.89 26.30
C ASP A 31 -10.88 4.65 24.99
N TRP A 32 -11.94 4.59 24.18
CA TRP A 32 -12.17 5.60 23.15
C TRP A 32 -12.78 6.81 23.86
N PRO A 33 -12.19 8.01 23.76
CA PRO A 33 -12.71 9.18 24.44
C PRO A 33 -14.14 9.44 23.98
N GLN A 34 -15.10 9.15 24.87
CA GLN A 34 -16.50 9.39 24.60
C GLN A 34 -16.74 10.90 24.56
N SER A 35 -17.16 11.36 23.39
CA SER A 35 -17.60 12.73 23.07
C SER A 35 -16.54 13.83 23.17
N ILE A 36 -16.21 14.42 22.01
CA ILE A 36 -15.50 15.69 21.93
C ILE A 36 -16.48 16.80 22.36
N PRO A 37 -16.17 17.61 23.39
CA PRO A 37 -17.08 18.64 23.89
C PRO A 37 -17.44 19.65 22.81
N LEU A 38 -18.71 20.05 22.75
CA LEU A 38 -19.22 21.07 21.84
C LEU A 38 -18.64 22.45 22.22
N GLY A 39 -17.49 22.79 21.66
CA GLY A 39 -16.71 23.96 22.04
C GLY A 39 -15.19 23.72 22.08
N ALA A 40 -14.73 22.48 21.89
CA ALA A 40 -13.33 22.22 21.59
C ALA A 40 -13.02 22.75 20.18
N GLU A 41 -12.52 23.99 20.10
CA GLU A 41 -11.74 24.43 18.96
C GLU A 41 -10.49 23.55 18.91
N LEU A 42 -10.58 22.41 18.21
CA LEU A 42 -9.41 21.79 17.62
C LEU A 42 -8.86 22.82 16.64
N ALA A 43 -7.91 23.61 17.09
CA ALA A 43 -7.27 24.62 16.29
C ALA A 43 -6.72 23.94 15.03
N LEU A 44 -6.98 24.54 13.87
CA LEU A 44 -6.49 24.03 12.58
C LEU A 44 -4.95 23.88 12.56
N SER A 45 -4.25 24.55 13.48
CA SER A 45 -2.82 24.41 13.77
C SER A 45 -2.41 23.06 14.36
N ASP A 46 -3.28 22.41 15.13
CA ASP A 46 -2.95 21.17 15.86
C ASP A 46 -2.98 19.94 14.94
N LEU A 47 -3.62 20.08 13.79
CA LEU A 47 -3.62 19.07 12.72
C LEU A 47 -2.60 19.38 11.61
N ASN A 48 -1.73 20.37 11.87
CA ASN A 48 -0.70 20.86 10.95
C ASN A 48 0.66 20.18 11.16
N ASP A 49 0.79 19.33 12.18
CA ASP A 49 2.01 18.55 12.44
C ASP A 49 2.04 17.24 11.63
N TYR A 50 1.91 17.38 10.31
CA TYR A 50 2.23 16.33 9.34
C TYR A 50 3.52 16.66 8.58
N GLY A 51 4.23 17.70 9.01
CA GLY A 51 5.55 18.07 8.48
C GLY A 51 6.65 17.11 8.89
N ASP A 52 6.49 16.39 10.01
CA ASP A 52 7.53 15.52 10.58
C ASP A 52 7.52 14.07 10.04
N LEU A 53 6.40 13.62 9.46
CA LEU A 53 6.33 12.28 8.87
C LEU A 53 7.13 12.13 7.57
N GLU A 54 7.39 13.25 6.87
CA GLU A 54 8.24 13.28 5.68
C GLU A 54 9.72 13.06 6.06
N ASP A 55 10.13 13.51 7.26
CA ASP A 55 11.51 13.37 7.78
C ASP A 55 11.76 11.96 8.34
N ILE A 56 10.78 11.38 9.03
CA ILE A 56 10.82 10.00 9.55
C ILE A 56 10.83 8.96 8.41
N LEU A 57 10.06 9.19 7.34
CA LEU A 57 10.05 8.32 6.16
C LEU A 57 11.29 8.51 5.27
N SER A 58 11.94 9.67 5.35
CA SER A 58 13.24 9.92 4.71
C SER A 58 14.37 9.19 5.43
N GLN A 59 14.29 9.03 6.75
CA GLN A 59 15.27 8.26 7.55
C GLN A 59 15.18 6.74 7.34
N THR A 60 14.01 6.23 6.93
CA THR A 60 13.83 4.81 6.53
C THR A 60 14.09 4.55 5.05
N ARG A 61 14.45 5.59 4.28
CA ARG A 61 14.95 5.47 2.92
C ARG A 61 16.35 4.87 2.97
N LEU A 62 16.43 3.55 3.00
CA LEU A 62 17.66 2.86 2.62
C LEU A 62 17.95 3.26 1.17
N ASP A 63 18.91 4.15 0.99
CA ASP A 63 19.38 4.65 -0.28
C ASP A 63 19.78 3.49 -1.19
N PHE A 64 18.84 3.14 -2.07
CA PHE A 64 18.93 2.04 -3.02
C PHE A 64 20.07 2.23 -4.04
N ASP A 65 20.60 3.45 -4.16
CA ASP A 65 21.59 3.80 -5.18
C ASP A 65 23.04 3.40 -4.80
N THR A 66 23.30 2.96 -3.57
CA THR A 66 24.68 2.67 -3.11
C THR A 66 25.19 1.28 -3.49
N TRP A 67 24.37 0.36 -3.99
CA TRP A 67 24.83 -0.99 -4.39
C TRP A 67 25.43 -1.06 -5.81
N SER A 68 25.26 -0.02 -6.64
CA SER A 68 25.66 -0.09 -8.04
C SER A 68 27.06 0.46 -8.34
N THR A 69 28.07 0.25 -7.48
CA THR A 69 29.48 0.44 -7.91
C THR A 69 30.50 -0.29 -7.04
N THR A 70 30.64 -1.62 -7.19
CA THR A 70 31.97 -2.23 -7.40
C THR A 70 31.80 -3.49 -8.27
N SER A 71 32.06 -3.34 -9.56
CA SER A 71 32.36 -4.49 -10.43
C SER A 71 33.51 -5.28 -9.85
N LYS A 72 33.21 -6.50 -9.41
CA LYS A 72 34.10 -7.65 -9.55
C LYS A 72 33.21 -8.84 -9.83
N ASP A 73 32.93 -9.02 -11.11
CA ASP A 73 32.30 -10.23 -11.62
C ASP A 73 33.14 -11.44 -11.12
N PRO A 74 32.54 -12.39 -10.38
CA PRO A 74 33.21 -13.65 -10.14
C PRO A 74 33.24 -14.40 -11.48
N GLU A 75 34.47 -14.64 -11.93
CA GLU A 75 34.85 -15.36 -13.14
C GLU A 75 33.89 -16.52 -13.44
N SER A 76 33.17 -16.40 -14.55
CA SER A 76 32.19 -17.37 -15.01
C SER A 76 32.91 -18.69 -15.34
N PRO A 77 32.52 -19.84 -14.78
CA PRO A 77 33.13 -21.12 -15.12
C PRO A 77 32.99 -21.39 -16.63
N GLN A 78 34.10 -21.77 -17.23
CA GLN A 78 34.27 -21.87 -18.68
C GLN A 78 33.20 -22.73 -19.35
N VAL A 79 32.66 -22.19 -20.44
CA VAL A 79 31.76 -22.84 -21.39
C VAL A 79 32.52 -23.97 -22.08
N LEU A 80 32.30 -25.21 -21.62
CA LEU A 80 32.62 -26.39 -22.40
C LEU A 80 31.51 -26.56 -23.44
N ASN A 81 31.80 -26.11 -24.67
CA ASN A 81 31.03 -26.41 -25.87
C ASN A 81 31.31 -27.85 -26.27
N ASP A 82 30.30 -28.72 -26.18
CA ASP A 82 30.27 -29.98 -26.91
C ASP A 82 28.95 -30.03 -27.68
N SER A 83 29.07 -29.89 -28.99
CA SER A 83 27.97 -29.67 -29.93
C SER A 83 27.43 -31.01 -30.41
N ASP A 84 26.13 -31.23 -30.16
CA ASP A 84 25.15 -32.00 -30.98
C ASP A 84 23.97 -32.58 -30.16
N LYS A 85 23.99 -32.45 -28.82
CA LYS A 85 22.84 -32.72 -27.93
C LYS A 85 22.53 -31.57 -26.95
N VAL A 86 22.89 -30.34 -27.31
CA VAL A 86 22.87 -29.20 -26.38
C VAL A 86 21.43 -28.69 -26.20
N ILE A 87 20.82 -29.00 -25.06
CA ILE A 87 19.60 -28.35 -24.62
C ILE A 87 19.95 -26.89 -24.29
N SER A 88 19.32 -25.94 -24.98
CA SER A 88 19.59 -24.51 -24.81
C SER A 88 19.12 -23.99 -23.45
N ASP A 89 19.69 -22.88 -22.99
CA ASP A 89 19.22 -22.18 -21.79
C ASP A 89 17.76 -21.75 -21.90
N ASP A 90 17.34 -21.35 -23.11
CA ASP A 90 15.95 -20.98 -23.37
C ASP A 90 15.00 -22.18 -23.18
N ASP A 91 15.36 -23.34 -23.75
CA ASP A 91 14.65 -24.60 -23.54
C ASP A 91 14.63 -25.01 -22.05
N LEU A 92 15.76 -24.83 -21.35
CA LEU A 92 15.88 -25.12 -19.92
C LEU A 92 14.98 -24.23 -19.07
N VAL A 93 14.61 -23.02 -19.50
CA VAL A 93 13.69 -22.17 -18.74
C VAL A 93 12.25 -22.48 -19.15
N ASN A 94 11.98 -22.45 -20.46
CA ASN A 94 10.65 -22.35 -21.05
C ASN A 94 9.94 -23.70 -21.20
N LEU A 95 10.68 -24.79 -21.46
CA LEU A 95 10.01 -26.08 -21.66
C LEU A 95 9.33 -26.57 -20.37
N PRO A 96 8.11 -27.14 -20.45
CA PRO A 96 7.50 -27.85 -19.34
C PRO A 96 8.37 -29.01 -18.88
N ILE A 97 8.28 -29.36 -17.59
CA ILE A 97 9.09 -30.44 -16.99
C ILE A 97 8.93 -31.77 -17.73
N LYS A 98 7.73 -32.05 -18.28
CA LYS A 98 7.42 -33.26 -19.03
C LYS A 98 8.24 -33.35 -20.32
N GLU A 99 8.24 -32.28 -21.12
CA GLU A 99 9.00 -32.23 -22.37
C GLU A 99 10.51 -32.17 -22.12
N LEU A 100 10.93 -31.47 -21.07
CA LEU A 100 12.34 -31.45 -20.67
C LEU A 100 12.83 -32.83 -20.24
N ASN A 101 12.04 -33.57 -19.46
CA ASN A 101 12.36 -34.94 -19.07
C ASN A 101 12.46 -35.89 -20.27
N LYS A 102 11.69 -35.67 -21.35
CA LYS A 102 11.84 -36.45 -22.59
C LYS A 102 13.22 -36.25 -23.22
N ARG A 103 13.69 -35.00 -23.26
CA ARG A 103 15.03 -34.63 -23.77
C ARG A 103 16.16 -35.16 -22.88
N PHE A 104 15.91 -35.34 -21.59
CA PHE A 104 16.87 -35.91 -20.64
C PHE A 104 17.04 -37.43 -20.71
N ARG A 105 16.18 -38.15 -21.46
CA ARG A 105 16.24 -39.63 -21.50
C ARG A 105 17.51 -40.18 -22.12
N ASP A 106 18.05 -39.47 -23.12
CA ASP A 106 19.22 -39.93 -23.88
C ASP A 106 20.54 -39.34 -23.35
N LEU A 107 20.51 -38.83 -22.10
CA LEU A 107 21.65 -38.22 -21.39
C LEU A 107 22.08 -39.10 -20.21
N SER A 108 23.35 -39.01 -19.84
CA SER A 108 23.87 -39.66 -18.64
C SER A 108 23.32 -39.03 -17.36
N LYS A 109 23.33 -39.79 -16.25
CA LYS A 109 22.88 -39.30 -14.94
C LYS A 109 23.61 -38.02 -14.50
N SER A 110 24.90 -37.90 -14.83
CA SER A 110 25.73 -36.75 -14.48
C SER A 110 25.30 -35.49 -15.24
N GLU A 111 25.02 -35.62 -16.54
CA GLU A 111 24.55 -34.54 -17.41
C GLU A 111 23.15 -34.08 -17.00
N VAL A 112 22.23 -35.01 -16.68
CA VAL A 112 20.90 -34.67 -16.17
C VAL A 112 20.99 -33.87 -14.87
N LYS A 113 21.89 -34.25 -13.95
CA LYS A 113 22.12 -33.49 -12.71
C LYS A 113 22.63 -32.08 -13.03
N ASN A 114 23.54 -31.94 -13.99
CA ASN A 114 24.05 -30.64 -14.42
C ASN A 114 22.94 -29.78 -15.06
N MET A 115 22.14 -30.35 -15.97
CA MET A 115 21.01 -29.65 -16.61
C MET A 115 19.95 -29.20 -15.60
N ARG A 116 19.64 -30.02 -14.59
CA ARG A 116 18.73 -29.62 -13.49
C ARG A 116 19.29 -28.46 -12.68
N ARG A 117 20.60 -28.49 -12.36
CA ARG A 117 21.27 -27.38 -11.66
C ARG A 117 21.24 -26.11 -12.50
N ARG A 118 21.56 -26.21 -13.80
CA ARG A 118 21.53 -25.10 -14.77
C ARG A 118 20.13 -24.49 -14.86
N ARG A 119 19.09 -25.30 -15.07
CA ARG A 119 17.68 -24.86 -15.04
C ARG A 119 17.32 -24.13 -13.74
N ARG A 120 17.71 -24.68 -12.57
CA ARG A 120 17.45 -24.03 -11.27
C ARG A 120 18.11 -22.66 -11.20
N SER A 121 19.37 -22.55 -11.60
CA SER A 121 20.11 -21.28 -11.61
C SER A 121 19.44 -20.25 -12.51
N LEU A 122 19.05 -20.65 -13.73
CA LEU A 122 18.37 -19.76 -14.68
C LEU A 122 17.00 -19.29 -14.16
N LYS A 123 16.19 -20.21 -13.61
CA LYS A 123 14.91 -19.85 -13.02
C LYS A 123 15.07 -18.92 -11.82
N ASN A 124 16.01 -19.19 -10.93
CA ASN A 124 16.30 -18.33 -9.79
C ASN A 124 16.74 -16.92 -10.23
N ARG A 125 17.52 -16.81 -11.31
CA ARG A 125 17.85 -15.52 -11.92
C ARG A 125 16.58 -14.77 -12.34
N GLY A 126 15.66 -15.43 -13.03
CA GLY A 126 14.37 -14.86 -13.41
C GLY A 126 13.50 -14.46 -12.20
N TYR A 127 13.46 -15.30 -11.17
CA TYR A 127 12.73 -15.01 -9.93
C TYR A 127 13.29 -13.79 -9.19
N ALA A 128 14.62 -13.62 -9.15
CA ALA A 128 15.23 -12.45 -8.55
C ALA A 128 14.85 -11.16 -9.30
N THR A 129 14.87 -11.18 -10.64
CA THR A 129 14.43 -10.03 -11.45
C THR A 129 12.95 -9.72 -11.20
N ASN A 130 12.08 -10.72 -11.27
CA ASN A 130 10.64 -10.55 -11.03
C ASN A 130 10.34 -10.05 -9.61
N CYS A 131 11.08 -10.53 -8.61
CA CYS A 131 10.96 -10.06 -7.23
C CYS A 131 11.28 -8.56 -7.12
N ARG A 132 12.39 -8.12 -7.73
CA ARG A 132 12.78 -6.71 -7.77
C ARG A 132 11.71 -5.86 -8.47
N GLN A 133 11.24 -6.29 -9.64
CA GLN A 133 10.20 -5.59 -10.40
C GLN A 133 8.90 -5.45 -9.60
N ARG A 134 8.41 -6.54 -9.00
CA ARG A 134 7.19 -6.50 -8.16
C ARG A 134 7.36 -5.58 -6.96
N ARG A 135 8.54 -5.57 -6.33
CA ARG A 135 8.81 -4.70 -5.19
C ARG A 135 8.79 -3.22 -5.59
N VAL A 136 9.37 -2.89 -6.75
CA VAL A 136 9.34 -1.52 -7.30
C VAL A 136 7.90 -1.12 -7.64
N ALA A 137 7.16 -1.95 -8.37
CA ALA A 137 5.76 -1.66 -8.71
C ALA A 137 4.85 -1.51 -7.48
N LEU A 138 5.07 -2.32 -6.44
CA LEU A 138 4.35 -2.19 -5.17
C LEU A 138 4.65 -0.85 -4.50
N LYS A 139 5.92 -0.44 -4.44
CA LYS A 139 6.33 0.85 -3.89
C LYS A 139 5.67 2.00 -4.64
N GLU A 140 5.74 2.03 -5.97
CA GLU A 140 5.12 3.06 -6.80
C GLU A 140 3.59 3.13 -6.61
N THR A 141 2.94 1.97 -6.45
CA THR A 141 1.50 1.88 -6.16
C THR A 141 1.19 2.51 -4.81
N LEU A 142 1.96 2.19 -3.76
CA LEU A 142 1.79 2.74 -2.42
C LEU A 142 2.04 4.26 -2.40
N GLU A 143 3.06 4.73 -3.11
CA GLU A 143 3.35 6.17 -3.24
C GLU A 143 2.19 6.91 -3.93
N THR A 144 1.65 6.35 -5.01
CA THR A 144 0.48 6.90 -5.72
C THR A 144 -0.76 6.93 -4.82
N GLN A 145 -1.02 5.85 -4.08
CA GLN A 145 -2.13 5.79 -3.12
C GLN A 145 -1.97 6.81 -2.00
N ASN A 146 -0.76 6.95 -1.45
CA ASN A 146 -0.47 7.93 -0.41
C ASN A 146 -0.72 9.36 -0.90
N GLN A 147 -0.23 9.71 -2.10
CA GLN A 147 -0.46 11.02 -2.71
C GLN A 147 -1.95 11.30 -2.94
N ARG A 148 -2.70 10.30 -3.42
CA ARG A 148 -4.16 10.40 -3.60
C ARG A 148 -4.86 10.67 -2.27
N LEU A 149 -4.54 9.89 -1.22
CA LEU A 149 -5.14 10.06 0.11
C LEU A 149 -4.79 11.42 0.71
N LYS A 150 -3.53 11.86 0.62
CA LYS A 150 -3.10 13.20 1.03
C LYS A 150 -3.93 14.28 0.32
N SER A 151 -4.21 14.12 -0.98
CA SER A 151 -5.04 15.07 -1.74
C SER A 151 -6.49 15.09 -1.27
N GLN A 152 -7.11 13.92 -1.08
CA GLN A 152 -8.49 13.80 -0.60
C GLN A 152 -8.65 14.39 0.81
N LEU A 153 -7.66 14.20 1.67
CA LEU A 153 -7.63 14.76 3.01
C LEU A 153 -7.56 16.29 2.98
N ARG A 154 -6.70 16.88 2.13
CA ARG A 154 -6.65 18.33 1.94
C ARG A 154 -7.99 18.88 1.44
N GLU A 155 -8.57 18.26 0.42
CA GLU A 155 -9.87 18.67 -0.14
C GLU A 155 -10.99 18.60 0.91
N THR A 156 -11.04 17.53 1.69
CA THR A 156 -12.05 17.36 2.75
C THR A 156 -11.86 18.37 3.87
N LYS A 157 -10.61 18.66 4.27
CA LYS A 157 -10.31 19.72 5.26
C LYS A 157 -10.79 21.08 4.79
N GLU A 158 -10.58 21.41 3.51
CA GLU A 158 -11.03 22.70 2.96
C GLU A 158 -12.56 22.80 2.96
N LYS A 159 -13.26 21.74 2.50
CA LYS A 159 -14.72 21.67 2.56
C LYS A 159 -15.25 21.83 3.98
N LEU A 160 -14.61 21.19 4.96
CA LEU A 160 -14.97 21.30 6.37
C LEU A 160 -14.77 22.73 6.88
N SER A 161 -13.65 23.36 6.57
CA SER A 161 -13.34 24.75 6.94
C SER A 161 -14.40 25.73 6.41
N ILE A 162 -14.82 25.56 5.14
CA ILE A 162 -15.89 26.35 4.53
C ILE A 162 -17.22 26.14 5.27
N ALA A 163 -17.62 24.88 5.48
CA ALA A 163 -18.87 24.55 6.17
C ALA A 163 -18.90 25.07 7.61
N MET A 164 -17.77 25.05 8.32
CA MET A 164 -17.65 25.63 9.66
C MET A 164 -17.86 27.14 9.66
N LYS A 165 -17.25 27.87 8.70
CA LYS A 165 -17.45 29.32 8.56
C LYS A 165 -18.91 29.66 8.25
N GLU A 166 -19.56 28.89 7.38
CA GLU A 166 -20.99 29.06 7.06
C GLU A 166 -21.86 28.83 8.30
N ARG A 167 -21.61 27.73 9.03
CA ARG A 167 -22.29 27.42 10.30
C ARG A 167 -22.14 28.58 11.29
N ASP A 168 -20.94 29.11 11.46
CA ASP A 168 -20.67 30.17 12.44
C ASP A 168 -21.31 31.50 12.04
N SER A 169 -21.35 31.80 10.73
CA SER A 169 -22.10 32.93 10.19
C SER A 169 -23.60 32.81 10.50
N PHE A 170 -24.21 31.65 10.24
CA PHE A 170 -25.63 31.42 10.54
C PHE A 170 -25.92 31.45 12.04
N LYS A 171 -25.04 30.88 12.87
CA LYS A 171 -25.16 30.94 14.33
C LYS A 171 -25.15 32.37 14.84
N SER A 172 -24.24 33.21 14.33
CA SER A 172 -24.16 34.64 14.66
C SER A 172 -25.43 35.40 14.25
N GLN A 173 -25.92 35.18 13.01
CA GLN A 173 -27.16 35.82 12.53
C GLN A 173 -28.37 35.40 13.37
N PHE A 174 -28.49 34.12 13.71
CA PHE A 174 -29.55 33.61 14.56
C PHE A 174 -29.49 34.23 15.96
N GLU A 175 -28.30 34.32 16.56
CA GLU A 175 -28.13 34.94 17.87
C GLU A 175 -28.53 36.41 17.87
N GLN A 176 -28.16 37.16 16.83
CA GLN A 176 -28.59 38.56 16.67
C GLN A 176 -30.12 38.68 16.59
N LEU A 177 -30.78 37.83 15.78
CA LEU A 177 -32.23 37.81 15.68
C LEU A 177 -32.89 37.41 17.01
N ARG A 178 -32.33 36.43 17.71
CA ARG A 178 -32.79 35.99 19.04
C ARG A 178 -32.73 37.13 20.05
N MET A 179 -31.63 37.89 20.07
CA MET A 179 -31.46 39.05 20.95
C MET A 179 -32.45 40.18 20.63
N VAL A 180 -32.69 40.46 19.35
CA VAL A 180 -33.69 41.45 18.92
C VAL A 180 -35.10 41.01 19.34
N ALA A 181 -35.46 39.75 19.10
CA ALA A 181 -36.76 39.20 19.49
C ALA A 181 -36.97 39.21 21.02
N ALA A 182 -35.96 38.82 21.79
CA ALA A 182 -35.99 38.88 23.26
C ALA A 182 -36.22 40.30 23.77
N ARG A 183 -35.56 41.31 23.16
CA ARG A 183 -35.77 42.73 23.48
C ARG A 183 -37.20 43.20 23.14
N MET A 184 -37.73 42.81 21.98
CA MET A 184 -39.10 43.19 21.58
C MET A 184 -40.17 42.58 22.48
N LEU A 185 -39.95 41.34 22.94
CA LEU A 185 -40.90 40.59 23.76
C LEU A 185 -40.71 40.80 25.28
N GLN A 186 -39.76 41.66 25.70
CA GLN A 186 -39.43 41.93 27.11
C GLN A 186 -39.13 40.63 27.91
N LEU A 187 -38.58 39.62 27.24
CA LEU A 187 -38.22 38.35 27.86
C LEU A 187 -36.92 38.53 28.66
N PRO A 188 -36.76 37.85 29.82
CA PRO A 188 -35.52 37.92 30.60
C PRO A 188 -34.34 37.44 29.75
N SER A 189 -33.20 38.13 29.86
CA SER A 189 -32.01 37.83 29.07
C SER A 189 -31.54 36.39 29.32
N PRO A 190 -31.15 35.64 28.28
CA PRO A 190 -30.57 34.31 28.46
C PRO A 190 -29.24 34.44 29.23
N SER A 191 -29.07 33.59 30.25
CA SER A 191 -27.83 33.44 31.04
C SER A 191 -26.71 32.80 30.23
#